data_AF-A0A4Q5LPD6-F1
#
_entry.id   AF-A0A4Q5LPD6-F1
#
_cell.length_a   1.000
_cell.length_b   1.000
_cell.length_c   1.000
_cell.angle_alpha   90.00
_cell.angle_beta   90.00
_cell.angle_gamma   90.00
#
_symmetry.space_group_name_H-M   'P 1'
#
loop_
_entity.id
_entity.type
_entity.pdbx_description
1 polymer ?
#
loop_
_entity_poly.entity_id
_entity_poly.type
_entity_poly.pdbx_seq_one_letter_code
_entity_poly.pdbx_strand_id
1 'polypeptide(L)'
;MQPFVELIHASKAPAPPAGTRPGWAASPDTFDFREQVPVLVWGGYLYWTFEYLDNRMGFAVVASDHAGSIVKQWEKQGPRYIWDITLELGGKSVTFWGQENIKLVVKLEDLHVSIDQYYSLYPPPVINLVPFSEAPAVPPGLFSFWQLDSHPTARQSGIPVLAFEDHTYRVYEYPDNRTAFALIAFNKDGKIVTDWELQGARHITNLVVDLQNKRVNFTGQSDKTVTRTWDELRISGPGNDAASSGKFAQMEVKEVDVKTAPAIPGDLEMERTWTTGPNAHNDSKYCTVLLYQGNTYWAFDNQHNENSIGIVAYDSNGNLVKHWKKPGTRYLWSVSVDPRRKTVTFWGQANQTVVMGWDELKV
;
A
#
# COMPACT_ATOMS: atom_id res chain seq x y z
N MET A 1 -8.52 1.01 -23.02
CA MET A 1 -9.98 0.86 -22.85
C MET A 1 -10.22 -0.28 -21.87
N GLN A 2 -11.10 -0.07 -20.88
CA GLN A 2 -11.49 -1.13 -19.93
C GLN A 2 -12.18 -2.30 -20.66
N PRO A 3 -12.06 -3.55 -20.19
CA PRO A 3 -12.75 -4.67 -20.80
C PRO A 3 -14.26 -4.59 -20.59
N PHE A 4 -15.03 -5.11 -21.54
CA PHE A 4 -16.47 -5.33 -21.43
C PHE A 4 -16.89 -6.54 -22.28
N VAL A 5 -18.09 -7.07 -22.06
CA VAL A 5 -18.67 -8.13 -22.92
C VAL A 5 -19.75 -7.51 -23.79
N GLU A 6 -19.72 -7.82 -25.08
CA GLU A 6 -20.70 -7.37 -26.06
C GLU A 6 -21.27 -8.57 -26.81
N LEU A 7 -22.54 -8.50 -27.18
CA LEU A 7 -23.14 -9.46 -28.11
C LEU A 7 -22.83 -9.03 -29.54
N ILE A 8 -22.02 -9.83 -30.23
CA ILE A 8 -21.57 -9.55 -31.60
C ILE A 8 -22.07 -10.65 -32.52
N HIS A 9 -22.56 -10.27 -33.70
CA HIS A 9 -23.06 -11.24 -34.67
C HIS A 9 -21.96 -12.22 -35.11
N ALA A 10 -22.26 -13.51 -35.15
CA ALA A 10 -21.36 -14.62 -35.45
C ALA A 10 -20.65 -14.45 -36.81
N SER A 11 -21.28 -13.80 -37.78
CA SER A 11 -20.66 -13.50 -39.09
C SER A 11 -19.49 -12.50 -39.02
N LYS A 12 -19.26 -11.86 -37.88
CA LYS A 12 -18.11 -10.98 -37.63
C LYS A 12 -16.92 -11.72 -37.03
N ALA A 13 -17.08 -12.99 -36.66
CA ALA A 13 -15.99 -13.77 -36.11
C ALA A 13 -14.86 -13.97 -37.13
N PRO A 14 -13.59 -14.03 -36.68
CA PRO A 14 -12.49 -14.42 -37.55
C PRO A 14 -12.66 -15.87 -38.04
N ALA A 15 -11.95 -16.23 -39.10
CA ALA A 15 -11.87 -17.64 -39.52
C ALA A 15 -11.35 -18.51 -38.35
N PRO A 16 -11.99 -19.65 -38.03
CA PRO A 16 -11.54 -20.49 -36.93
C PRO A 16 -10.10 -20.97 -37.14
N PRO A 17 -9.25 -21.00 -36.09
CA PRO A 17 -7.97 -21.69 -36.15
C PRO A 17 -8.10 -23.15 -36.59
N ALA A 18 -7.04 -23.71 -37.17
CA ALA A 18 -7.01 -25.11 -37.57
C ALA A 18 -7.34 -26.04 -36.39
N GLY A 19 -8.18 -27.05 -36.64
CA GLY A 19 -8.63 -28.00 -35.61
C GLY A 19 -9.72 -27.47 -34.69
N THR A 20 -10.23 -26.25 -34.92
CA THR A 20 -11.33 -25.65 -34.18
C THR A 20 -12.52 -25.31 -35.07
N ARG A 21 -13.68 -25.05 -34.47
CA ARG A 21 -14.88 -24.54 -35.14
C ARG A 21 -15.68 -23.60 -34.22
N PRO A 22 -16.60 -22.79 -34.76
CA PRO A 22 -17.57 -22.08 -33.94
C PRO A 22 -18.39 -23.09 -33.12
N GLY A 23 -18.57 -22.81 -31.83
CA GLY A 23 -19.23 -23.68 -30.86
C GLY A 23 -20.15 -22.92 -29.92
N TRP A 24 -20.72 -21.80 -30.39
CA TRP A 24 -21.47 -20.87 -29.55
C TRP A 24 -22.90 -21.33 -29.35
N ALA A 25 -23.11 -22.17 -28.34
CA ALA A 25 -24.45 -22.67 -28.00
C ALA A 25 -25.36 -21.53 -27.51
N ALA A 26 -26.67 -21.67 -27.76
CA ALA A 26 -27.67 -20.69 -27.35
C ALA A 26 -28.00 -20.79 -25.85
N SER A 27 -27.79 -21.95 -25.24
CA SER A 27 -28.07 -22.23 -23.83
C SER A 27 -27.19 -23.39 -23.32
N PRO A 28 -27.08 -23.62 -21.99
CA PRO A 28 -26.28 -24.73 -21.45
C PRO A 28 -26.78 -26.13 -21.85
N ASP A 29 -28.05 -26.24 -22.24
CA ASP A 29 -28.75 -27.52 -22.43
C ASP A 29 -29.19 -27.76 -23.89
N THR A 30 -28.78 -26.89 -24.83
CA THR A 30 -29.11 -27.02 -26.26
C THR A 30 -27.87 -27.02 -27.14
N PHE A 31 -27.99 -27.64 -28.31
CA PHE A 31 -26.97 -27.58 -29.37
C PHE A 31 -27.31 -26.58 -30.47
N ASP A 32 -28.34 -25.76 -30.25
CA ASP A 32 -28.68 -24.67 -31.15
C ASP A 32 -27.60 -23.60 -31.06
N PHE A 33 -27.12 -23.11 -32.20
CA PHE A 33 -26.12 -22.05 -32.24
C PHE A 33 -26.78 -20.67 -32.23
N ARG A 34 -26.21 -19.74 -31.47
CA ARG A 34 -26.70 -18.35 -31.42
C ARG A 34 -26.04 -17.49 -32.49
N GLU A 35 -26.84 -16.64 -33.14
CA GLU A 35 -26.34 -15.64 -34.08
C GLU A 35 -25.61 -14.49 -33.40
N GLN A 36 -25.98 -14.14 -32.16
CA GLN A 36 -25.35 -13.08 -31.38
C GLN A 36 -24.49 -13.70 -30.29
N VAL A 37 -23.18 -13.58 -30.40
CA VAL A 37 -22.19 -14.28 -29.57
C VAL A 37 -21.66 -13.33 -28.50
N PRO A 38 -21.59 -13.74 -27.22
CA PRO A 38 -20.90 -12.97 -26.20
C PRO A 38 -19.40 -12.98 -26.49
N VAL A 39 -18.83 -11.78 -26.68
CA VAL A 39 -17.43 -11.56 -27.02
C VAL A 39 -16.85 -10.60 -25.99
N LEU A 40 -15.70 -10.97 -25.40
CA LEU A 40 -14.94 -10.03 -24.58
C LEU A 40 -14.26 -9.02 -25.52
N VAL A 41 -14.49 -7.74 -25.29
CA VAL A 41 -13.85 -6.63 -26.00
C VAL A 41 -12.88 -5.96 -25.03
N TRP A 42 -11.61 -5.89 -25.39
CA TRP A 42 -10.60 -5.32 -24.50
C TRP A 42 -9.41 -4.76 -25.28
N GLY A 43 -9.03 -3.52 -25.02
CA GLY A 43 -7.83 -2.90 -25.61
C GLY A 43 -7.82 -2.85 -27.15
N GLY A 44 -9.00 -2.77 -27.80
CA GLY A 44 -9.11 -2.76 -29.27
C GLY A 44 -9.08 -4.15 -29.92
N TYR A 45 -9.18 -5.22 -29.13
CA TYR A 45 -9.25 -6.59 -29.60
C TYR A 45 -10.57 -7.26 -29.22
N LEU A 46 -11.00 -8.21 -30.06
CA LEU A 46 -12.18 -9.04 -29.85
C LEU A 46 -11.73 -10.46 -29.48
N TYR A 47 -12.25 -10.98 -28.38
CA TYR A 47 -11.89 -12.29 -27.85
C TYR A 47 -13.03 -13.28 -28.08
N TRP A 48 -12.86 -14.08 -29.12
CA TRP A 48 -13.79 -15.12 -29.53
C TRP A 48 -13.43 -16.45 -28.87
N THR A 49 -14.42 -17.31 -28.67
CA THR A 49 -14.19 -18.70 -28.27
C THR A 49 -14.40 -19.63 -29.45
N PHE A 50 -13.60 -20.68 -29.57
CA PHE A 50 -13.80 -21.74 -30.57
C PHE A 50 -13.63 -23.10 -29.90
N GLU A 51 -14.41 -24.09 -30.32
CA GLU A 51 -14.32 -25.44 -29.77
C GLU A 51 -13.44 -26.32 -30.65
N TYR A 52 -12.80 -27.32 -30.03
CA TYR A 52 -11.97 -28.28 -30.76
C TYR A 52 -12.84 -29.35 -31.45
N LEU A 53 -12.44 -29.71 -32.67
CA LEU A 53 -13.16 -30.71 -33.49
C LEU A 53 -13.13 -32.13 -32.92
N ASP A 54 -12.19 -32.43 -32.02
CA ASP A 54 -12.04 -33.74 -31.39
C ASP A 54 -12.87 -33.91 -30.11
N ASN A 55 -13.75 -32.95 -29.82
CA ASN A 55 -14.71 -33.01 -28.71
C ASN A 55 -14.08 -33.11 -27.31
N ARG A 56 -12.83 -32.67 -27.14
CA ARG A 56 -12.18 -32.58 -25.81
C ARG A 56 -12.88 -31.55 -24.91
N MET A 57 -12.71 -31.70 -23.60
CA MET A 57 -13.15 -30.72 -22.59
C MET A 57 -12.21 -29.51 -22.57
N GLY A 58 -12.38 -28.62 -23.54
CA GLY A 58 -11.64 -27.38 -23.65
C GLY A 58 -12.03 -26.57 -24.89
N PHE A 59 -11.49 -25.37 -24.96
CA PHE A 59 -11.76 -24.42 -26.03
C PHE A 59 -10.56 -23.52 -26.26
N ALA A 60 -10.50 -22.94 -27.46
CA ALA A 60 -9.57 -21.88 -27.79
C ALA A 60 -10.21 -20.52 -27.47
N VAL A 61 -9.47 -19.65 -26.79
CA VAL A 61 -9.74 -18.21 -26.79
C VAL A 61 -8.88 -17.60 -27.89
N VAL A 62 -9.48 -16.79 -28.75
CA VAL A 62 -8.82 -16.19 -29.91
C VAL A 62 -9.04 -14.69 -29.88
N ALA A 63 -7.95 -13.93 -29.72
CA ALA A 63 -7.98 -12.49 -29.88
C ALA A 63 -7.79 -12.14 -31.36
N SER A 64 -8.70 -11.33 -31.90
CA SER A 64 -8.56 -10.71 -33.22
C SER A 64 -8.54 -9.19 -33.13
N ASP A 65 -7.92 -8.54 -34.10
CA ASP A 65 -8.12 -7.11 -34.32
C ASP A 65 -9.52 -6.82 -34.92
N HIS A 66 -9.85 -5.54 -35.10
CA HIS A 66 -11.12 -5.12 -35.69
C HIS A 66 -11.28 -5.50 -37.18
N ALA A 67 -10.21 -5.84 -37.87
CA ALA A 67 -10.25 -6.34 -39.25
C ALA A 67 -10.52 -7.86 -39.31
N GLY A 68 -10.53 -8.55 -38.17
CA GLY A 68 -10.73 -10.00 -38.06
C GLY A 68 -9.43 -10.80 -38.20
N SER A 69 -8.27 -10.17 -38.15
CA SER A 69 -6.99 -10.88 -38.14
C SER A 69 -6.72 -11.42 -36.74
N ILE A 70 -6.37 -12.70 -36.62
CA ILE A 70 -6.01 -13.31 -35.34
C ILE A 70 -4.64 -12.78 -34.92
N VAL A 71 -4.57 -12.23 -33.71
CA VAL A 71 -3.32 -11.69 -33.12
C VAL A 71 -2.75 -12.59 -32.04
N LYS A 72 -3.59 -13.38 -31.37
CA LYS A 72 -3.16 -14.31 -30.32
C LYS A 72 -4.23 -15.39 -30.08
N GLN A 73 -3.79 -16.56 -29.66
CA GLN A 73 -4.65 -17.69 -29.30
C GLN A 73 -4.16 -18.30 -27.99
N TRP A 74 -5.11 -18.74 -27.15
CA TRP A 74 -4.86 -19.49 -25.93
C TRP A 74 -5.71 -20.76 -25.93
N GLU A 75 -5.11 -21.89 -25.57
CA GLU A 75 -5.86 -23.09 -25.23
C GLU A 75 -6.26 -23.05 -23.76
N LYS A 76 -7.53 -23.37 -23.47
CA LYS A 76 -8.07 -23.47 -22.13
C LYS A 76 -8.77 -24.82 -21.94
N GLN A 77 -8.32 -25.56 -20.93
CA GLN A 77 -8.98 -26.77 -20.47
C GLN A 77 -10.20 -26.37 -19.63
N GLY A 78 -11.34 -27.02 -19.84
CA GLY A 78 -12.58 -26.67 -19.14
C GLY A 78 -13.84 -26.95 -19.96
N PRO A 79 -14.84 -26.06 -19.92
CA PRO A 79 -16.10 -26.28 -20.62
C PRO A 79 -15.92 -26.35 -22.14
N ARG A 80 -16.89 -26.99 -22.80
CA ARG A 80 -17.10 -26.96 -24.26
C ARG A 80 -18.46 -26.33 -24.55
N TYR A 81 -18.74 -25.99 -25.81
CA TYR A 81 -19.98 -25.32 -26.22
C TYR A 81 -20.24 -24.03 -25.42
N ILE A 82 -19.31 -23.06 -25.50
CA ILE A 82 -19.40 -21.83 -24.71
C ILE A 82 -20.67 -21.07 -25.11
N TRP A 83 -21.60 -20.90 -24.18
CA TRP A 83 -22.87 -20.20 -24.41
C TRP A 83 -22.91 -18.80 -23.79
N ASP A 84 -22.07 -18.54 -22.77
CA ASP A 84 -21.98 -17.23 -22.12
C ASP A 84 -20.57 -16.84 -21.66
N ILE A 85 -20.34 -15.53 -21.58
CA ILE A 85 -19.14 -14.92 -21.04
C ILE A 85 -19.57 -13.82 -20.07
N THR A 86 -19.06 -13.90 -18.85
CA THR A 86 -19.33 -12.89 -17.82
C THR A 86 -18.03 -12.25 -17.35
N LEU A 87 -18.03 -10.93 -17.23
CA LEU A 87 -16.86 -10.14 -16.82
C LEU A 87 -17.04 -9.65 -15.39
N GLU A 88 -16.02 -9.86 -14.57
CA GLU A 88 -15.98 -9.42 -13.18
C GLU A 88 -14.76 -8.52 -13.01
N LEU A 89 -14.97 -7.21 -13.19
CA LEU A 89 -13.89 -6.22 -13.21
C LEU A 89 -13.16 -6.10 -11.86
N GLY A 90 -13.86 -6.28 -10.74
CA GLY A 90 -13.29 -6.17 -9.38
C GLY A 90 -12.20 -7.22 -9.12
N GLY A 91 -12.48 -8.48 -9.39
CA GLY A 91 -11.53 -9.60 -9.35
C GLY A 91 -10.76 -9.79 -10.66
N LYS A 92 -10.89 -8.86 -11.62
CA LYS A 92 -10.13 -8.81 -12.88
C LYS A 92 -10.17 -10.14 -13.62
N SER A 93 -11.36 -10.74 -13.66
CA SER A 93 -11.58 -12.08 -14.17
C SER A 93 -12.69 -12.11 -15.22
N VAL A 94 -12.61 -13.09 -16.11
CA VAL A 94 -13.66 -13.43 -17.07
C VAL A 94 -14.05 -14.88 -16.85
N THR A 95 -15.35 -15.15 -16.77
CA THR A 95 -15.89 -16.50 -16.64
C THR A 95 -16.54 -16.91 -17.94
N PHE A 96 -16.08 -18.03 -18.49
CA PHE A 96 -16.65 -18.69 -19.66
C PHE A 96 -17.57 -19.81 -19.19
N TRP A 97 -18.81 -19.81 -19.67
CA TRP A 97 -19.82 -20.81 -19.34
C TRP A 97 -20.08 -21.67 -20.57
N GLY A 98 -19.99 -22.98 -20.40
CA GLY A 98 -20.35 -23.94 -21.45
C GLY A 98 -21.45 -24.90 -21.02
N GLN A 99 -21.55 -25.99 -21.76
CA GLN A 99 -22.55 -27.04 -21.57
C GLN A 99 -22.69 -27.46 -20.10
N GLU A 100 -23.93 -27.78 -19.69
CA GLU A 100 -24.28 -28.20 -18.32
C GLU A 100 -23.89 -27.17 -17.24
N ASN A 101 -23.75 -25.89 -17.61
CA ASN A 101 -23.29 -24.80 -16.75
C ASN A 101 -21.88 -25.02 -16.16
N ILE A 102 -21.06 -25.86 -16.79
CA ILE A 102 -19.64 -25.96 -16.45
C ILE A 102 -18.98 -24.62 -16.80
N LYS A 103 -18.17 -24.10 -15.89
CA LYS A 103 -17.52 -22.80 -16.04
C LYS A 103 -16.02 -22.87 -15.87
N LEU A 104 -15.32 -21.96 -16.54
CA LEU A 104 -13.91 -21.67 -16.32
C LEU A 104 -13.75 -20.18 -16.02
N VAL A 105 -13.17 -19.86 -14.87
CA VAL A 105 -12.76 -18.50 -14.51
C VAL A 105 -11.30 -18.33 -14.94
N VAL A 106 -11.05 -17.33 -15.78
CA VAL A 106 -9.72 -16.97 -16.27
C VAL A 106 -9.40 -15.56 -15.82
N LYS A 107 -8.21 -15.33 -15.28
CA LYS A 107 -7.77 -13.97 -14.98
C LYS A 107 -7.52 -13.22 -16.28
N LEU A 108 -7.92 -11.95 -16.35
CA LEU A 108 -7.69 -11.12 -17.53
C LEU A 108 -6.18 -10.94 -17.81
N GLU A 109 -5.34 -10.97 -16.76
CA GLU A 109 -3.88 -10.94 -16.92
C GLU A 109 -3.32 -12.15 -17.70
N ASP A 110 -4.04 -13.27 -17.76
CA ASP A 110 -3.62 -14.42 -18.57
C ASP A 110 -4.01 -14.28 -20.05
N LEU A 111 -4.86 -13.29 -20.37
CA LEU A 111 -5.45 -13.09 -21.69
C LEU A 111 -4.98 -11.79 -22.38
N HIS A 112 -4.10 -10.98 -21.80
CA HIS A 112 -3.69 -9.75 -22.49
C HIS A 112 -2.85 -10.05 -23.76
N VAL A 113 -3.10 -9.28 -24.81
CA VAL A 113 -2.31 -9.21 -26.06
C VAL A 113 -1.20 -8.18 -25.92
N SER A 114 -1.50 -7.00 -25.37
CA SER A 114 -0.55 -5.88 -25.23
C SER A 114 -0.29 -5.51 -23.77
N ILE A 115 0.77 -4.72 -23.54
CA ILE A 115 1.08 -4.18 -22.21
C ILE A 115 0.05 -3.12 -21.77
N ASP A 116 -0.55 -2.39 -22.71
CA ASP A 116 -1.56 -1.37 -22.41
C ASP A 116 -2.84 -1.98 -21.85
N GLN A 117 -3.21 -3.19 -22.29
CA GLN A 117 -4.28 -3.97 -21.67
C GLN A 117 -3.94 -4.29 -20.23
N TYR A 118 -2.74 -4.82 -19.97
CA TYR A 118 -2.29 -5.08 -18.60
C TYR A 118 -2.36 -3.82 -17.73
N TYR A 119 -1.88 -2.67 -18.23
CA TYR A 119 -1.95 -1.40 -17.50
C TYR A 119 -3.34 -0.80 -17.37
N SER A 120 -4.29 -1.17 -18.22
CA SER A 120 -5.70 -0.83 -17.99
C SER A 120 -6.29 -1.51 -16.75
N LEU A 121 -5.74 -2.66 -16.33
CA LEU A 121 -6.13 -3.38 -15.11
C LEU A 121 -5.27 -3.04 -13.90
N TYR A 122 -3.99 -2.76 -14.15
CA TYR A 122 -3.00 -2.46 -13.13
C TYR A 122 -2.27 -1.17 -13.53
N PRO A 123 -2.89 0.00 -13.31
CA PRO A 123 -2.27 1.28 -13.66
C PRO A 123 -0.84 1.36 -13.09
N PRO A 124 0.17 1.65 -13.92
CA PRO A 124 1.54 1.73 -13.46
C PRO A 124 1.70 2.93 -12.53
N PRO A 125 2.78 2.97 -11.71
CA PRO A 125 3.19 4.20 -11.07
C PRO A 125 3.38 5.29 -12.13
N VAL A 126 2.98 6.52 -11.82
CA VAL A 126 3.20 7.68 -12.68
C VAL A 126 3.90 8.78 -11.89
N ILE A 127 4.73 9.58 -12.56
CA ILE A 127 5.37 10.72 -11.91
C ILE A 127 4.58 11.97 -12.29
N ASN A 128 3.97 12.58 -11.29
CA ASN A 128 3.31 13.87 -11.42
C ASN A 128 4.25 14.95 -10.89
N LEU A 129 4.35 16.06 -11.62
CA LEU A 129 5.06 17.23 -11.14
C LEU A 129 4.08 18.11 -10.37
N VAL A 130 4.27 18.21 -9.06
CA VAL A 130 3.40 18.99 -8.18
C VAL A 130 4.03 20.37 -7.96
N PRO A 131 3.27 21.47 -8.08
CA PRO A 131 3.77 22.80 -7.77
C PRO A 131 4.37 22.87 -6.36
N PHE A 132 5.43 23.66 -6.20
CA PHE A 132 6.07 23.82 -4.89
C PHE A 132 5.09 24.29 -3.81
N SER A 133 4.15 25.16 -4.17
CA SER A 133 3.10 25.69 -3.27
C SER A 133 2.14 24.62 -2.76
N GLU A 134 2.07 23.47 -3.43
CA GLU A 134 1.19 22.35 -3.09
C GLU A 134 1.96 21.18 -2.45
N ALA A 135 3.24 21.38 -2.13
CA ALA A 135 4.01 20.38 -1.40
C ALA A 135 3.52 20.30 0.06
N PRO A 136 3.25 19.09 0.58
CA PRO A 136 2.95 18.90 1.99
C PRO A 136 4.18 19.24 2.83
N ALA A 137 3.94 19.50 4.11
CA ALA A 137 5.00 19.79 5.07
C ALA A 137 6.06 18.67 5.05
N VAL A 138 7.33 19.07 5.06
CA VAL A 138 8.44 18.13 5.15
C VAL A 138 8.42 17.48 6.54
N PRO A 139 8.47 16.14 6.64
CA PRO A 139 8.47 15.49 7.95
C PRO A 139 9.64 15.94 8.84
N PRO A 140 9.43 16.07 10.17
CA PRO A 140 10.46 16.55 11.08
C PRO A 140 11.77 15.77 10.98
N GLY A 141 12.90 16.48 10.89
CA GLY A 141 14.23 15.87 10.80
C GLY A 141 14.67 15.49 9.39
N LEU A 142 13.82 15.70 8.39
CA LEU A 142 14.18 15.60 6.98
C LEU A 142 14.19 16.98 6.33
N PHE A 143 14.76 17.05 5.13
CA PHE A 143 14.58 18.19 4.23
C PHE A 143 14.27 17.70 2.82
N SER A 144 13.70 18.54 1.97
CA SER A 144 13.51 18.20 0.56
C SER A 144 14.58 18.86 -0.27
N PHE A 145 15.44 18.07 -0.92
CA PHE A 145 16.49 18.59 -1.81
C PHE A 145 15.91 19.35 -3.02
N TRP A 146 14.76 18.88 -3.51
CA TRP A 146 13.95 19.54 -4.52
C TRP A 146 13.47 20.93 -4.12
N GLN A 147 13.54 21.27 -2.83
CA GLN A 147 13.12 22.55 -2.29
C GLN A 147 14.28 23.49 -1.94
N LEU A 148 15.54 23.10 -2.21
CA LEU A 148 16.69 23.95 -1.93
C LEU A 148 16.93 25.02 -3.01
N ASP A 149 17.28 26.23 -2.59
CA ASP A 149 17.56 27.39 -3.45
C ASP A 149 18.71 27.19 -4.44
N SER A 150 19.62 26.26 -4.15
CA SER A 150 20.77 25.90 -5.00
C SER A 150 20.40 25.03 -6.21
N HIS A 151 19.12 24.80 -6.49
CA HIS A 151 18.63 24.07 -7.67
C HIS A 151 17.69 24.95 -8.53
N PRO A 152 18.25 25.83 -9.38
CA PRO A 152 17.45 26.79 -10.15
C PRO A 152 16.50 26.14 -11.18
N THR A 153 16.77 24.91 -11.63
CA THR A 153 15.92 24.16 -12.58
C THR A 153 14.74 23.44 -11.91
N ALA A 154 14.84 23.07 -10.62
CA ALA A 154 13.75 22.41 -9.89
C ALA A 154 12.56 23.35 -9.59
N ARG A 155 12.82 24.66 -9.42
CA ARG A 155 11.76 25.67 -9.22
C ARG A 155 10.84 25.85 -10.43
N GLN A 156 11.26 25.46 -11.64
CA GLN A 156 10.50 25.71 -12.87
C GLN A 156 9.59 24.55 -13.29
N SER A 157 9.85 23.33 -12.82
CA SER A 157 9.14 22.13 -13.30
C SER A 157 8.23 21.49 -12.26
N GLY A 158 8.34 21.83 -10.97
CA GLY A 158 7.58 21.18 -9.90
C GLY A 158 8.34 20.03 -9.23
N ILE A 159 7.82 19.55 -8.11
CA ILE A 159 8.41 18.45 -7.32
C ILE A 159 7.87 17.13 -7.85
N PRO A 160 8.73 16.16 -8.23
CA PRO A 160 8.26 14.86 -8.67
C PRO A 160 7.62 14.10 -7.52
N VAL A 161 6.36 13.72 -7.73
CA VAL A 161 5.57 12.89 -6.85
C VAL A 161 5.20 11.64 -7.62
N LEU A 162 5.66 10.50 -7.14
CA LEU A 162 5.23 9.22 -7.69
C LEU A 162 3.82 8.95 -7.17
N ALA A 163 2.83 8.82 -8.05
CA ALA A 163 1.51 8.33 -7.72
C ALA A 163 1.41 6.86 -8.10
N PHE A 164 0.97 6.02 -7.19
CA PHE A 164 0.79 4.60 -7.45
C PHE A 164 -0.37 4.07 -6.61
N GLU A 165 -1.36 3.49 -7.29
CA GLU A 165 -2.65 3.09 -6.70
C GLU A 165 -3.32 4.30 -6.01
N ASP A 166 -3.74 4.17 -4.75
CA ASP A 166 -4.37 5.22 -3.95
C ASP A 166 -3.37 6.03 -3.10
N HIS A 167 -2.07 5.89 -3.38
CA HIS A 167 -0.99 6.50 -2.62
C HIS A 167 -0.13 7.45 -3.45
N THR A 168 0.53 8.38 -2.77
CA THR A 168 1.58 9.21 -3.34
C THR A 168 2.88 9.00 -2.58
N TYR A 169 4.02 9.02 -3.27
CA TYR A 169 5.33 8.77 -2.71
C TYR A 169 6.24 9.96 -3.00
N ARG A 170 6.98 10.39 -1.99
CA ARG A 170 7.87 11.55 -2.07
C ARG A 170 9.24 11.20 -1.50
N VAL A 171 10.26 11.80 -2.12
CA VAL A 171 11.64 11.66 -1.67
C VAL A 171 12.02 12.83 -0.79
N TYR A 172 12.66 12.50 0.34
CA TYR A 172 13.26 13.44 1.27
C TYR A 172 14.68 13.01 1.61
N GLU A 173 15.48 13.94 2.09
CA GLU A 173 16.89 13.73 2.42
C GLU A 173 17.16 13.85 3.92
N TYR A 174 18.22 13.17 4.36
CA TYR A 174 18.73 13.27 5.72
C TYR A 174 19.76 14.40 5.86
N PRO A 175 19.68 15.25 6.91
CA PRO A 175 20.55 16.41 7.09
C PRO A 175 22.02 16.06 7.38
N ASP A 176 22.32 14.80 7.69
CA ASP A 176 23.66 14.33 8.04
C ASP A 176 24.48 13.84 6.84
N ASN A 177 24.01 14.12 5.62
CA ASN A 177 24.73 13.88 4.36
C ASN A 177 25.07 12.40 4.12
N ARG A 178 24.38 11.45 4.77
CA ARG A 178 24.55 10.02 4.51
C ARG A 178 24.21 9.67 3.05
N THR A 179 24.75 8.57 2.54
CA THR A 179 24.42 8.07 1.18
C THR A 179 23.11 7.28 1.20
N ALA A 180 22.03 7.94 1.64
CA ALA A 180 20.69 7.39 1.69
C ALA A 180 19.65 8.52 1.59
N PHE A 181 18.42 8.15 1.19
CA PHE A 181 17.27 9.05 1.19
C PHE A 181 16.06 8.38 1.83
N ALA A 182 15.07 9.17 2.24
CA ALA A 182 13.79 8.70 2.71
C ALA A 182 12.79 8.71 1.55
N LEU A 183 12.13 7.58 1.30
CA LEU A 183 10.95 7.50 0.45
C LEU A 183 9.74 7.39 1.38
N ILE A 184 8.78 8.30 1.28
CA ILE A 184 7.63 8.34 2.19
C ILE A 184 6.36 8.24 1.37
N ALA A 185 5.48 7.31 1.74
CA ALA A 185 4.17 7.15 1.14
C ALA A 185 3.10 7.86 1.97
N PHE A 186 2.18 8.50 1.27
CA PHE A 186 1.05 9.24 1.82
C PHE A 186 -0.25 8.69 1.24
N ASN A 187 -1.28 8.61 2.07
CA ASN A 187 -2.64 8.33 1.60
C ASN A 187 -3.27 9.58 0.97
N LYS A 188 -4.50 9.43 0.45
CA LYS A 188 -5.29 10.53 -0.14
C LYS A 188 -5.54 11.74 0.77
N ASP A 189 -5.51 11.54 2.10
CA ASP A 189 -5.69 12.61 3.09
C ASP A 189 -4.37 13.32 3.43
N GLY A 190 -3.26 12.94 2.77
CA GLY A 190 -1.93 13.49 3.01
C GLY A 190 -1.26 12.97 4.28
N LYS A 191 -1.79 11.91 4.91
CA LYS A 191 -1.15 11.26 6.07
C LYS A 191 -0.12 10.25 5.62
N ILE A 192 1.00 10.21 6.35
CA ILE A 192 2.04 9.20 6.13
C ILE A 192 1.45 7.82 6.42
N VAL A 193 1.62 6.89 5.50
CA VAL A 193 1.19 5.49 5.64
C VAL A 193 2.38 4.60 5.99
N THR A 194 3.51 4.83 5.31
CA THR A 194 4.75 4.09 5.52
C THR A 194 5.91 4.88 4.92
N ASP A 195 7.11 4.40 5.17
CA ASP A 195 8.34 4.96 4.69
C ASP A 195 9.47 3.94 4.58
N TRP A 196 10.47 4.32 3.81
CA TRP A 196 11.68 3.54 3.59
C TRP A 196 12.90 4.44 3.66
N GLU A 197 13.95 3.98 4.34
CA GLU A 197 15.30 4.52 4.13
C GLU A 197 16.00 3.71 3.05
N LEU A 198 16.28 4.36 1.93
CA LEU A 198 16.86 3.74 0.75
C LEU A 198 18.34 4.12 0.65
N GLN A 199 19.21 3.12 0.82
CA GLN A 199 20.66 3.25 0.80
C GLN A 199 21.20 3.23 -0.63
N GLY A 200 22.30 3.95 -0.87
CA GLY A 200 23.07 3.87 -2.13
C GLY A 200 23.04 5.13 -2.99
N ALA A 201 22.09 6.04 -2.75
CA ALA A 201 22.04 7.37 -3.36
C ALA A 201 21.63 8.43 -2.32
N ARG A 202 21.93 9.69 -2.62
CA ARG A 202 21.49 10.87 -1.86
C ARG A 202 21.28 12.02 -2.83
N HIS A 203 20.57 13.06 -2.40
CA HIS A 203 20.22 14.21 -3.23
C HIS A 203 19.56 13.74 -4.53
N ILE A 204 18.42 13.06 -4.39
CA ILE A 204 17.71 12.52 -5.56
C ILE A 204 17.25 13.68 -6.44
N THR A 205 17.64 13.63 -7.71
CA THR A 205 17.40 14.66 -8.73
C THR A 205 16.64 14.12 -9.93
N ASN A 206 16.33 12.82 -9.96
CA ASN A 206 15.50 12.25 -11.01
C ASN A 206 14.78 10.99 -10.54
N LEU A 207 13.54 10.83 -11.00
CA LEU A 207 12.75 9.62 -10.85
C LEU A 207 12.36 9.13 -12.24
N VAL A 208 12.51 7.84 -12.51
CA VAL A 208 12.11 7.24 -13.79
C VAL A 208 11.29 5.99 -13.52
N VAL A 209 10.08 5.92 -14.08
CA VAL A 209 9.27 4.70 -14.10
C VAL A 209 9.67 3.88 -15.33
N ASP A 210 10.23 2.70 -15.08
CA ASP A 210 10.57 1.72 -16.11
C ASP A 210 9.43 0.71 -16.19
N LEU A 211 8.55 0.94 -17.17
CA LEU A 211 7.38 0.09 -17.45
C LEU A 211 7.80 -1.33 -17.84
N GLN A 212 8.87 -1.49 -18.62
CA GLN A 212 9.27 -2.80 -19.13
C GLN A 212 9.72 -3.73 -18.01
N ASN A 213 10.49 -3.20 -17.06
CA ASN A 213 11.04 -3.98 -15.94
C ASN A 213 10.22 -3.81 -14.64
N LYS A 214 9.05 -3.17 -14.70
CA LYS A 214 8.15 -2.91 -13.57
C LYS A 214 8.88 -2.36 -12.34
N ARG A 215 9.66 -1.30 -12.55
CA ARG A 215 10.49 -0.68 -11.49
C ARG A 215 10.49 0.85 -11.56
N VAL A 216 10.93 1.47 -10.48
CA VAL A 216 11.19 2.90 -10.36
C VAL A 216 12.66 3.08 -10.01
N ASN A 217 13.35 3.93 -10.76
CA ASN A 217 14.72 4.32 -10.53
C ASN A 217 14.78 5.69 -9.90
N PHE A 218 15.51 5.80 -8.80
CA PHE A 218 15.78 7.04 -8.07
C PHE A 218 17.26 7.39 -8.27
N THR A 219 17.53 8.40 -9.09
CA THR A 219 18.90 8.83 -9.39
C THR A 219 19.21 10.10 -8.61
N GLY A 220 20.34 10.10 -7.92
CA GLY A 220 20.83 11.26 -7.17
C GLY A 220 22.24 11.65 -7.56
N GLN A 221 22.97 12.23 -6.60
CA GLN A 221 24.32 12.75 -6.83
C GLN A 221 25.27 11.71 -7.45
N SER A 222 26.09 12.18 -8.41
CA SER A 222 27.06 11.35 -9.13
C SER A 222 26.43 10.18 -9.87
N ASP A 223 25.20 10.36 -10.36
CA ASP A 223 24.40 9.38 -11.13
C ASP A 223 24.14 8.06 -10.38
N LYS A 224 24.35 8.05 -9.07
CA LYS A 224 24.04 6.88 -8.23
C LYS A 224 22.54 6.65 -8.26
N THR A 225 22.17 5.42 -8.58
CA THR A 225 20.77 5.02 -8.78
C THR A 225 20.38 3.93 -7.79
N VAL A 226 19.26 4.12 -7.12
CA VAL A 226 18.58 3.09 -6.33
C VAL A 226 17.33 2.66 -7.08
N THR A 227 17.06 1.36 -7.13
CA THR A 227 15.94 0.78 -7.87
C THR A 227 14.97 0.10 -6.90
N ARG A 228 13.67 0.28 -7.14
CA ARG A 228 12.60 -0.47 -6.47
C ARG A 228 11.62 -1.03 -7.48
N THR A 229 11.25 -2.30 -7.34
CA THR A 229 10.17 -2.91 -8.11
C THR A 229 8.82 -2.34 -7.68
N TRP A 230 7.81 -2.44 -8.53
CA TRP A 230 6.46 -1.99 -8.17
C TRP A 230 5.88 -2.79 -7.02
N ASP A 231 6.20 -4.08 -6.91
CA ASP A 231 5.74 -4.91 -5.79
C ASP A 231 6.38 -4.49 -4.46
N GLU A 232 7.66 -4.07 -4.46
CA GLU A 232 8.32 -3.48 -3.27
C GLU A 232 7.73 -2.13 -2.86
N LEU A 233 7.13 -1.39 -3.80
CA LEU A 233 6.49 -0.11 -3.54
C LEU A 233 5.00 -0.25 -3.17
N ARG A 234 4.36 -1.38 -3.47
CA ARG A 234 2.92 -1.57 -3.26
C ARG A 234 2.61 -1.67 -1.77
N ILE A 235 1.67 -0.84 -1.31
CA ILE A 235 1.14 -0.87 0.05
C ILE A 235 -0.12 -1.74 0.01
N SER A 236 -0.08 -2.90 0.66
CA SER A 236 -1.12 -3.92 0.55
C SER A 236 -2.34 -3.60 1.41
N GLY A 237 -3.22 -2.70 0.91
CA GLY A 237 -4.54 -2.41 1.46
C GLY A 237 -4.56 -1.93 2.92
N PRO A 238 -5.73 -1.52 3.46
CA PRO A 238 -5.87 -1.24 4.87
C PRO A 238 -5.88 -2.57 5.64
N GLY A 239 -4.71 -3.09 6.01
CA GLY A 239 -4.61 -4.14 7.03
C GLY A 239 -3.76 -5.38 6.73
N ASN A 240 -2.79 -5.36 5.82
CA ASN A 240 -1.81 -6.46 5.75
C ASN A 240 -0.39 -6.00 6.07
N ASP A 241 0.09 -6.50 7.21
CA ASP A 241 1.45 -6.43 7.71
C ASP A 241 2.44 -7.11 6.76
N ALA A 242 2.81 -6.43 5.68
CA ALA A 242 4.11 -6.65 5.07
C ALA A 242 5.13 -5.85 5.88
N ALA A 243 5.82 -6.55 6.77
CA ALA A 243 6.95 -6.06 7.55
C ALA A 243 8.01 -5.41 6.65
N SER A 244 7.86 -4.12 6.39
CA SER A 244 8.93 -3.23 6.00
C SER A 244 9.02 -2.16 7.07
N SER A 245 10.19 -2.06 7.66
CA SER A 245 10.52 -1.24 8.82
C SER A 245 10.23 0.25 8.56
N GLY A 246 9.00 0.69 8.79
CA GLY A 246 8.66 2.10 8.77
C GLY A 246 9.45 2.81 9.86
N LYS A 247 10.51 3.54 9.47
CA LYS A 247 11.27 4.42 10.38
C LYS A 247 10.43 5.66 10.76
N PHE A 248 9.32 5.90 10.07
CA PHE A 248 8.31 6.93 10.26
C PHE A 248 6.88 6.39 10.45
N ALA A 249 6.69 5.11 10.82
CA ALA A 249 5.60 4.78 11.75
C ALA A 249 5.97 5.44 13.10
N GLN A 250 5.86 6.76 13.16
CA GLN A 250 6.42 7.55 14.25
C GLN A 250 5.70 7.18 15.54
N MET A 251 6.47 7.08 16.62
CA MET A 251 5.87 7.22 17.94
C MET A 251 5.22 8.58 18.01
N GLU A 252 3.90 8.61 18.10
CA GLU A 252 3.15 9.84 18.29
C GLU A 252 2.80 9.98 19.77
N VAL A 253 2.84 11.21 20.26
CA VAL A 253 2.29 11.55 21.58
C VAL A 253 0.88 12.10 21.39
N LYS A 254 -0.04 11.66 22.23
CA LYS A 254 -1.41 12.17 22.25
C LYS A 254 -1.83 12.51 23.66
N GLU A 255 -2.38 13.70 23.84
CA GLU A 255 -3.01 14.08 25.11
C GLU A 255 -4.40 13.45 25.21
N VAL A 256 -4.69 12.81 26.34
CA VAL A 256 -5.96 12.14 26.63
C VAL A 256 -6.37 12.38 28.08
N ASP A 257 -7.67 12.29 28.36
CA ASP A 257 -8.17 12.36 29.75
C ASP A 257 -7.65 11.15 30.53
N VAL A 258 -7.05 11.40 31.70
CA VAL A 258 -6.48 10.36 32.58
C VAL A 258 -7.51 9.28 32.94
N LYS A 259 -8.81 9.64 33.00
CA LYS A 259 -9.90 8.71 33.31
C LYS A 259 -10.14 7.66 32.24
N THR A 260 -9.65 7.86 31.01
CA THR A 260 -9.78 6.87 29.92
C THR A 260 -8.69 5.81 29.96
N ALA A 261 -7.74 5.91 30.90
CA ALA A 261 -6.69 4.93 31.04
C ALA A 261 -7.25 3.51 31.30
N PRO A 262 -6.73 2.49 30.60
CA PRO A 262 -7.10 1.09 30.81
C PRO A 262 -6.79 0.59 32.23
N ALA A 263 -7.29 -0.61 32.56
CA ALA A 263 -7.01 -1.25 33.84
C ALA A 263 -5.50 -1.49 34.01
N ILE A 264 -4.94 -1.01 35.13
CA ILE A 264 -3.52 -1.22 35.44
C ILE A 264 -3.33 -2.69 35.85
N PRO A 265 -2.31 -3.39 35.31
CA PRO A 265 -1.94 -4.71 35.80
C PRO A 265 -1.71 -4.70 37.31
N GLY A 266 -2.39 -5.60 38.03
CA GLY A 266 -2.43 -5.57 39.51
C GLY A 266 -1.08 -5.80 40.20
N ASP A 267 -0.10 -6.34 39.49
CA ASP A 267 1.26 -6.60 39.93
C ASP A 267 2.19 -5.37 39.87
N LEU A 268 1.76 -4.28 39.22
CA LEU A 268 2.62 -3.11 39.04
C LEU A 268 2.57 -2.10 40.19
N GLU A 269 1.54 -2.13 41.06
CA GLU A 269 1.34 -1.16 42.15
C GLU A 269 1.42 0.31 41.65
N MET A 270 0.76 0.61 40.53
CA MET A 270 0.80 1.93 39.86
C MET A 270 -0.54 2.66 39.96
N GLU A 271 -0.50 3.98 39.86
CA GLU A 271 -1.66 4.87 39.87
C GLU A 271 -1.77 5.73 38.62
N ARG A 272 -3.01 6.16 38.35
CA ARG A 272 -3.37 7.02 37.22
C ARG A 272 -3.22 8.48 37.64
N THR A 273 -2.06 8.85 38.15
CA THR A 273 -1.80 10.22 38.60
C THR A 273 -0.77 10.86 37.67
N TRP A 274 -1.11 12.06 37.21
CA TRP A 274 -0.23 12.93 36.43
C TRP A 274 -0.25 14.30 37.09
N THR A 275 0.82 15.05 37.01
CA THR A 275 0.90 16.42 37.54
C THR A 275 0.88 17.43 36.40
N THR A 276 0.49 18.68 36.67
CA THR A 276 0.43 19.72 35.62
C THR A 276 1.80 20.32 35.26
N GLY A 277 2.90 19.82 35.83
CA GLY A 277 4.25 20.29 35.54
C GLY A 277 5.31 19.76 36.52
N PRO A 278 6.60 20.03 36.25
CA PRO A 278 7.71 19.38 36.96
C PRO A 278 7.79 19.66 38.46
N ASN A 279 7.21 20.77 38.93
CA ASN A 279 7.18 21.13 40.36
C ASN A 279 5.74 21.34 40.86
N ALA A 280 4.76 20.81 40.13
CA ALA A 280 3.35 20.93 40.49
C ALA A 280 3.00 19.94 41.61
N HIS A 281 2.07 20.34 42.47
CA HIS A 281 1.51 19.49 43.54
C HIS A 281 0.01 19.24 43.33
N ASN A 282 -0.47 19.52 42.13
CA ASN A 282 -1.87 19.34 41.73
C ASN A 282 -1.94 18.36 40.55
N ASP A 283 -2.96 17.52 40.61
CA ASP A 283 -3.19 16.51 39.59
C ASP A 283 -3.65 17.14 38.26
N SER A 284 -3.16 16.59 37.16
CA SER A 284 -3.60 16.89 35.81
C SER A 284 -4.82 16.03 35.46
N LYS A 285 -5.79 16.64 34.77
CA LYS A 285 -6.90 15.91 34.16
C LYS A 285 -6.48 15.16 32.90
N TYR A 286 -5.33 15.54 32.33
CA TYR A 286 -4.83 15.02 31.07
C TYR A 286 -3.46 14.37 31.25
N CYS A 287 -3.19 13.35 30.45
CA CYS A 287 -1.90 12.71 30.36
C CYS A 287 -1.50 12.51 28.89
N THR A 288 -0.22 12.26 28.68
CA THR A 288 0.32 11.98 27.36
C THR A 288 0.52 10.47 27.19
N VAL A 289 -0.15 9.89 26.20
CA VAL A 289 0.06 8.50 25.77
C VAL A 289 0.93 8.45 24.52
N LEU A 290 1.59 7.32 24.29
CA LEU A 290 2.32 7.07 23.04
C LEU A 290 1.52 6.13 22.15
N LEU A 291 1.51 6.40 20.86
CA LEU A 291 0.96 5.52 19.83
C LEU A 291 2.12 4.96 19.02
N TYR A 292 2.25 3.64 18.93
CA TYR A 292 3.32 3.02 18.17
C TYR A 292 2.94 1.62 17.68
N GLN A 293 3.09 1.39 16.37
CA GLN A 293 2.84 0.08 15.73
C GLN A 293 1.49 -0.54 16.12
N GLY A 294 0.42 0.26 16.11
CA GLY A 294 -0.93 -0.19 16.45
C GLY A 294 -1.21 -0.36 17.95
N ASN A 295 -0.22 -0.10 18.82
CA ASN A 295 -0.35 -0.17 20.26
C ASN A 295 -0.45 1.22 20.89
N THR A 296 -1.15 1.30 22.03
CA THR A 296 -1.19 2.49 22.90
C THR A 296 -0.41 2.24 24.17
N TYR A 297 0.56 3.10 24.46
CA TYR A 297 1.41 3.00 25.65
C TYR A 297 0.99 4.06 26.67
N TRP A 298 0.67 3.60 27.86
CA TRP A 298 0.34 4.42 29.01
C TRP A 298 1.49 4.41 29.99
N ALA A 299 1.85 5.58 30.50
CA ALA A 299 2.76 5.69 31.63
C ALA A 299 1.98 6.03 32.90
N PHE A 300 2.33 5.36 34.00
CA PHE A 300 1.68 5.43 35.29
C PHE A 300 2.73 5.72 36.37
N ASP A 301 2.31 6.45 37.39
CA ASP A 301 3.15 6.72 38.55
C ASP A 301 3.05 5.59 39.57
N ASN A 302 4.01 5.50 40.49
CA ASN A 302 3.99 4.45 41.51
C ASN A 302 3.16 4.84 42.75
N GLN A 303 2.30 3.94 43.22
CA GLN A 303 1.39 4.18 44.37
C GLN A 303 2.12 4.43 45.70
N HIS A 304 3.36 3.96 45.83
CA HIS A 304 4.14 4.02 47.06
C HIS A 304 5.19 5.13 47.03
N ASN A 305 5.04 6.10 46.12
CA ASN A 305 5.95 7.24 45.97
C ASN A 305 7.41 6.81 45.71
N GLU A 306 7.59 5.62 45.13
CA GLU A 306 8.89 5.15 44.68
C GLU A 306 9.39 6.02 43.51
N ASN A 307 10.71 6.18 43.38
CA ASN A 307 11.30 6.89 42.24
C ASN A 307 11.32 5.99 40.98
N SER A 308 10.14 5.53 40.56
CA SER A 308 9.94 4.69 39.39
C SER A 308 8.57 4.91 38.74
N ILE A 309 8.47 4.60 37.46
CA ILE A 309 7.23 4.65 36.68
C ILE A 309 6.91 3.28 36.08
N GLY A 310 5.63 3.03 35.87
CA GLY A 310 5.14 1.90 35.08
C GLY A 310 4.82 2.36 33.66
N ILE A 311 5.21 1.60 32.65
CA ILE A 311 4.84 1.83 31.25
C ILE A 311 4.14 0.58 30.76
N VAL A 312 3.00 0.72 30.10
CA VAL A 312 2.13 -0.40 29.73
C VAL A 312 1.63 -0.24 28.31
N ALA A 313 1.87 -1.25 27.47
CA ALA A 313 1.42 -1.30 26.09
C ALA A 313 0.13 -2.13 25.97
N TYR A 314 -0.86 -1.58 25.26
CA TYR A 314 -2.11 -2.24 24.91
C TYR A 314 -2.28 -2.31 23.40
N ASP A 315 -2.82 -3.43 22.91
CA ASP A 315 -3.19 -3.60 21.51
C ASP A 315 -4.44 -2.78 21.14
N SER A 316 -4.85 -2.83 19.88
CA SER A 316 -6.03 -2.12 19.38
C SER A 316 -7.36 -2.60 19.98
N ASN A 317 -7.39 -3.79 20.58
CA ASN A 317 -8.54 -4.35 21.28
C ASN A 317 -8.53 -3.99 22.78
N GLY A 318 -7.49 -3.29 23.25
CA GLY A 318 -7.32 -2.93 24.65
C GLY A 318 -6.74 -4.05 25.52
N ASN A 319 -6.20 -5.11 24.93
CA ASN A 319 -5.53 -6.17 25.69
C ASN A 319 -4.13 -5.72 26.09
N LEU A 320 -3.71 -6.07 27.30
CA LEU A 320 -2.34 -5.90 27.75
C LEU A 320 -1.40 -6.74 26.88
N VAL A 321 -0.42 -6.10 26.26
CA VAL A 321 0.62 -6.78 25.46
C VAL A 321 1.90 -6.93 26.26
N LYS A 322 2.35 -5.84 26.91
CA LYS A 322 3.62 -5.80 27.65
C LYS A 322 3.63 -4.65 28.64
N HIS A 323 4.44 -4.77 29.68
CA HIS A 323 4.69 -3.68 30.61
C HIS A 323 6.17 -3.60 31.01
N TRP A 324 6.56 -2.45 31.54
CA TRP A 324 7.90 -2.17 32.07
C TRP A 324 7.77 -1.38 33.37
N LYS A 325 8.62 -1.67 34.36
CA LYS A 325 8.87 -0.79 35.52
C LYS A 325 10.24 -0.14 35.32
N LYS A 326 10.31 1.20 35.37
CA LYS A 326 11.53 1.96 35.11
C LYS A 326 11.88 2.88 36.27
N PRO A 327 13.05 2.70 36.91
CA PRO A 327 13.51 3.65 37.93
C PRO A 327 13.97 4.96 37.28
N GLY A 328 13.92 6.05 38.05
CA GLY A 328 14.62 7.30 37.71
C GLY A 328 13.75 8.56 37.77
N THR A 329 12.42 8.43 37.77
CA THR A 329 11.51 9.55 37.96
C THR A 329 10.21 9.10 38.62
N ARG A 330 9.38 10.06 39.02
CA ARG A 330 8.02 9.91 39.58
C ARG A 330 7.19 11.17 39.29
N TYR A 331 5.89 11.16 39.54
CA TYR A 331 4.99 12.29 39.29
C TYR A 331 5.06 12.80 37.85
N LEU A 332 4.70 11.93 36.91
CA LEU A 332 4.73 12.20 35.47
C LEU A 332 3.93 13.45 35.11
N TRP A 333 4.49 14.29 34.24
CA TRP A 333 3.81 15.49 33.73
C TRP A 333 3.92 15.65 32.21
N SER A 334 4.85 14.93 31.56
CA SER A 334 4.96 14.97 30.10
C SER A 334 5.64 13.72 29.53
N VAL A 335 5.38 13.47 28.25
CA VAL A 335 6.14 12.54 27.41
C VAL A 335 6.53 13.26 26.13
N SER A 336 7.77 13.10 25.70
CA SER A 336 8.25 13.63 24.43
C SER A 336 8.95 12.55 23.63
N VAL A 337 8.83 12.61 22.31
CA VAL A 337 9.51 11.70 21.38
C VAL A 337 10.62 12.46 20.67
N ASP A 338 11.79 11.84 20.54
CA ASP A 338 12.87 12.28 19.65
C ASP A 338 13.00 11.29 18.49
N PRO A 339 12.42 11.60 17.31
CA PRO A 339 12.48 10.72 16.14
C PRO A 339 13.90 10.53 15.59
N ARG A 340 14.80 11.49 15.82
CA ARG A 340 16.19 11.42 15.32
C ARG A 340 17.00 10.42 16.13
N ARG A 341 16.85 10.47 17.45
CA ARG A 341 17.54 9.57 18.38
C ARG A 341 16.81 8.24 18.60
N LYS A 342 15.57 8.12 18.10
CA LYS A 342 14.67 6.99 18.34
C LYS A 342 14.49 6.72 19.83
N THR A 343 14.20 7.79 20.57
CA THR A 343 13.99 7.72 22.01
C THR A 343 12.67 8.34 22.40
N VAL A 344 12.12 7.86 23.51
CA VAL A 344 11.03 8.49 24.24
C VAL A 344 11.55 8.93 25.59
N THR A 345 11.23 10.17 25.97
CA THR A 345 11.55 10.73 27.27
C THR A 345 10.26 10.91 28.06
N PHE A 346 10.18 10.24 29.20
CA PHE A 346 9.14 10.42 30.21
C PHE A 346 9.65 11.42 31.24
N TRP A 347 8.88 12.47 31.49
CA TRP A 347 9.26 13.58 32.37
C TRP A 347 8.44 13.51 33.65
N GLY A 348 9.14 13.54 34.78
CA GLY A 348 8.53 13.62 36.10
C GLY A 348 9.07 14.78 36.93
N GLN A 349 8.94 14.66 38.25
CA GLN A 349 9.26 15.69 39.23
C GLN A 349 10.67 16.26 39.05
N ALA A 350 10.81 17.58 39.26
CA ALA A 350 12.05 18.33 39.15
C ALA A 350 12.76 18.13 37.79
N ASN A 351 12.01 17.81 36.73
CA ASN A 351 12.51 17.45 35.39
C ASN A 351 13.41 16.21 35.37
N GLN A 352 13.26 15.29 36.33
CA GLN A 352 13.88 13.97 36.24
C GLN A 352 13.24 13.17 35.12
N THR A 353 14.04 12.39 34.40
CA THR A 353 13.59 11.69 33.20
C THR A 353 13.91 10.21 33.21
N VAL A 354 13.05 9.46 32.54
CA VAL A 354 13.34 8.11 32.05
C VAL A 354 13.39 8.18 30.53
N VAL A 355 14.47 7.70 29.94
CA VAL A 355 14.64 7.65 28.47
C VAL A 355 14.65 6.19 28.03
N MET A 356 13.77 5.85 27.09
CA MET A 356 13.69 4.52 26.48
C MET A 356 13.94 4.59 24.98
N GLY A 357 14.62 3.60 24.44
CA GLY A 357 14.79 3.46 22.99
C GLY A 357 13.53 2.90 22.34
N TRP A 358 13.27 3.23 21.07
CA TRP A 358 12.11 2.67 20.35
C TRP A 358 12.18 1.14 20.27
N ASP A 359 13.38 0.57 20.13
CA ASP A 359 13.57 -0.89 20.10
C ASP A 359 13.21 -1.56 21.43
N GLU A 360 13.31 -0.84 22.55
CA GLU A 360 12.93 -1.34 23.87
C GLU A 360 11.41 -1.41 24.05
N LEU A 361 10.70 -0.48 23.40
CA LEU A 361 9.24 -0.36 23.43
C LEU A 361 8.54 -1.25 22.40
N LYS A 362 9.28 -1.93 21.51
CA LYS A 362 8.70 -2.93 20.61
C LYS A 362 8.11 -4.09 21.41
N VAL A 363 6.90 -4.48 21.01
CA VAL A 363 6.12 -5.57 21.61
C VAL A 363 6.05 -6.77 20.68
#